data_AF-A0A7S2KKQ1-F1
#
_entry.id   AF-A0A7S2KKQ1-F1
#
_cell.length_a   1.000
_cell.length_b   1.000
_cell.length_c   1.000
_cell.angle_alpha   90.00
_cell.angle_beta   90.00
_cell.angle_gamma   90.00
#
_symmetry.space_group_name_H-M   'P 1'
#
loop_
_entity.id
_entity.type
_entity.pdbx_description
1 polymer ?
#
loop_
_entity_poly.entity_id
_entity_poly.type
_entity_poly.pdbx_seq_one_letter_code
_entity_poly.pdbx_strand_id
1 'polypeptide(L)'
;PNFGLIRAATDDPAIRPTFLGQTPFSAFSIDLRSPGAERLELLPSLSLRATGGEGVPLELVDLRPFGAPVLYYAVRVAALRVDGVDIIDGYGDVIAVMDTGTTGIVLTEDLFGRYDRTRRAVAEEAAVAGRKSRGQNKYGNIEVTLGAPQGASQRLAMRRGLVDGYGARFAAVKAIPDDAGSVFYRAEQLQPDVKRPAVIFVGLAFMLGRRFSV
;
A
#
# COMPACT_ATOMS: atom_id res chain seq x y z
N PRO A 1 17.07 -13.69 7.50
CA PRO A 1 16.82 -12.64 8.52
C PRO A 1 16.40 -11.32 7.84
N ASN A 2 15.14 -10.91 7.99
CA ASN A 2 14.70 -9.60 7.52
C ASN A 2 15.34 -8.54 8.43
N PHE A 3 16.32 -7.81 7.91
CA PHE A 3 16.90 -6.65 8.58
C PHE A 3 15.90 -5.48 8.53
N GLY A 4 14.79 -5.62 9.24
CA GLY A 4 14.05 -4.45 9.70
C GLY A 4 14.96 -3.71 10.68
N LEU A 5 15.10 -2.39 10.50
CA LEU A 5 15.94 -1.50 11.30
C LEU A 5 15.44 -1.42 12.76
N ILE A 6 15.56 -2.51 13.51
CA ILE A 6 15.18 -2.65 14.91
C ILE A 6 16.48 -2.74 15.70
N ARG A 7 16.79 -1.67 16.43
CA ARG A 7 17.96 -1.53 17.30
C ARG A 7 17.72 -2.15 18.68
N ALA A 8 16.49 -2.09 19.20
CA ALA A 8 16.12 -2.64 20.51
C ALA A 8 14.70 -3.23 20.49
N ALA A 9 14.42 -4.22 21.34
CA ALA A 9 13.04 -4.66 21.61
C ALA A 9 12.37 -3.68 22.61
N THR A 10 11.05 -3.54 22.56
CA THR A 10 10.31 -2.82 23.62
C THR A 10 10.17 -3.69 24.87
N ASP A 11 9.78 -3.08 26.00
CA ASP A 11 9.49 -3.79 27.26
C ASP A 11 8.39 -4.84 27.09
N ASP A 12 7.48 -4.63 26.12
CA ASP A 12 6.64 -5.69 25.59
C ASP A 12 7.39 -6.42 24.45
N PRO A 13 7.85 -7.67 24.65
CA PRO A 13 8.54 -8.44 23.60
C PRO A 13 7.63 -8.77 22.40
N ALA A 14 6.33 -8.53 22.52
CA ALA A 14 5.35 -8.71 21.47
C ALA A 14 5.28 -7.54 20.49
N ILE A 15 5.60 -6.34 20.96
CA ILE A 15 5.54 -5.13 20.16
C ILE A 15 6.93 -4.92 19.57
N ARG A 16 7.04 -4.77 18.25
CA ARG A 16 8.31 -4.34 17.67
C ARG A 16 8.28 -2.82 17.54
N PRO A 17 9.31 -2.11 18.02
CA PRO A 17 9.35 -0.68 17.85
C PRO A 17 9.49 -0.34 16.37
N THR A 18 8.85 0.74 15.95
CA THR A 18 9.01 1.25 14.60
C THR A 18 10.42 1.81 14.41
N PHE A 19 10.86 1.95 13.16
CA PHE A 19 12.14 2.61 12.86
C PHE A 19 12.18 4.01 13.48
N LEU A 20 11.14 4.83 13.27
CA LEU A 20 11.05 6.18 13.84
C LEU A 20 11.04 6.17 15.37
N GLY A 21 10.33 5.22 16.00
CA GLY A 21 10.25 5.09 17.46
C GLY A 21 11.59 4.80 18.15
N GLN A 22 12.66 4.57 17.38
CA GLN A 22 14.02 4.33 17.87
C GLN A 22 14.99 5.46 17.48
N THR A 23 14.46 6.57 16.96
CA THR A 23 15.23 7.73 16.50
C THR A 23 14.69 9.01 17.15
N PRO A 24 15.47 10.10 17.19
CA PRO A 24 14.97 11.40 17.63
C PRO A 24 14.05 12.09 16.60
N PHE A 25 13.82 11.45 15.45
CA PHE A 25 13.00 11.97 14.37
C PHE A 25 11.57 11.46 14.51
N SER A 26 10.60 12.33 14.21
CA SER A 26 9.17 11.98 14.29
C SER A 26 8.56 11.65 12.93
N ALA A 27 9.33 11.80 11.85
CA ALA A 27 8.87 11.62 10.48
C ALA A 27 10.03 11.23 9.55
N PHE A 28 9.70 10.69 8.39
CA PHE A 28 10.65 10.52 7.30
C PHE A 28 10.02 10.85 5.96
N SER A 29 10.86 11.13 4.97
CA SER A 29 10.46 11.28 3.58
C SER A 29 11.21 10.31 2.69
N ILE A 30 10.47 9.64 1.82
CA ILE A 30 11.01 8.82 0.74
C ILE A 30 10.81 9.57 -0.57
N ASP A 31 11.88 9.85 -1.30
CA ASP A 31 11.86 10.46 -2.63
C ASP A 31 12.26 9.43 -3.68
N LEU A 32 11.30 9.03 -4.52
CA LEU A 32 11.46 8.08 -5.63
C LEU A 32 11.27 8.76 -6.98
N ARG A 33 11.42 10.09 -7.05
CA ARG A 33 11.30 10.85 -8.31
C ARG A 33 12.42 10.54 -9.29
N SER A 34 13.59 10.13 -8.78
CA SER A 34 14.79 9.82 -9.55
C SER A 34 15.18 8.35 -9.36
N PRO A 35 14.78 7.44 -10.28
CA PRO A 35 15.20 6.04 -10.24
C PRO A 35 16.73 5.88 -10.17
N GLY A 36 17.23 5.04 -9.26
CA GLY A 36 18.65 4.83 -9.02
C GLY A 36 19.33 5.92 -8.18
N ALA A 37 18.60 6.94 -7.75
CA ALA A 37 19.06 8.02 -6.87
C ALA A 37 18.01 8.32 -5.79
N GLU A 38 17.42 7.26 -5.23
CA GLU A 38 16.40 7.33 -4.19
C GLU A 38 16.95 8.00 -2.93
N ARG A 39 16.11 8.76 -2.23
CA ARG A 39 16.49 9.41 -0.99
C ARG A 39 15.54 9.06 0.14
N LEU A 40 16.10 8.69 1.28
CA LEU A 40 15.41 8.61 2.56
C LEU A 40 15.93 9.75 3.43
N GLU A 41 15.04 10.65 3.84
CA GLU A 41 15.35 11.79 4.70
C GLU A 41 14.60 11.63 6.02
N LEU A 42 15.28 11.78 7.15
CA LEU A 42 14.66 11.78 8.48
C LEU A 42 14.35 13.21 8.91
N LEU A 43 13.15 13.44 9.43
CA LEU A 43 12.63 14.78 9.73
C LEU A 43 12.28 14.91 11.22
N PRO A 44 12.69 16.01 11.88
CA PRO A 44 12.41 16.21 13.30
C PRO A 44 10.93 16.51 13.57
N SER A 45 10.19 16.98 12.57
CA SER A 45 8.73 17.14 12.60
C SER A 45 8.14 17.08 11.18
N LEU A 46 6.85 16.76 11.07
CA LEU A 46 6.04 16.95 9.86
C LEU A 46 5.79 18.45 9.62
N SER A 47 6.84 19.19 9.28
CA SER A 47 6.69 20.54 8.75
C SER A 47 6.37 20.42 7.25
N LEU A 48 5.08 20.29 6.91
CA LEU A 48 4.55 20.25 5.54
C LEU A 48 5.07 21.37 4.61
N ARG A 49 5.61 22.45 5.19
CA ARG A 49 6.15 23.61 4.47
C ARG A 49 7.65 23.51 4.13
N ALA A 50 8.40 22.64 4.81
CA ALA A 50 9.87 22.58 4.66
C ALA A 50 10.32 21.64 3.53
N THR A 51 9.45 20.72 3.11
CA THR A 51 9.70 19.84 1.97
C THR A 51 8.82 20.34 0.84
N GLY A 52 9.40 20.88 -0.24
CA GLY A 52 8.67 21.26 -1.46
C GLY A 52 8.08 20.06 -2.20
N GLY A 53 7.35 19.19 -1.49
CA GLY A 53 6.75 17.96 -1.96
C GLY A 53 5.26 18.17 -2.21
N GLU A 54 4.83 17.87 -3.43
CA GLU A 54 3.43 17.69 -3.76
C GLU A 54 2.88 16.46 -3.03
N GLY A 55 1.97 16.66 -2.08
CA GLY A 55 1.31 15.55 -1.40
C GLY A 55 0.34 16.02 -0.33
N VAL A 56 -0.84 15.40 -0.28
CA VAL A 56 -1.77 15.56 0.85
C VAL A 56 -1.22 14.74 2.02
N PRO A 57 -1.10 15.29 3.24
CA PRO A 57 -0.71 14.49 4.40
C PRO A 57 -1.66 13.31 4.57
N LEU A 58 -1.11 12.11 4.72
CA LEU A 58 -1.87 10.89 4.95
C LEU A 58 -1.98 10.63 6.46
N GLU A 59 -3.17 10.25 6.90
CA GLU A 59 -3.40 9.86 8.29
C GLU A 59 -3.10 8.38 8.46
N LEU A 60 -2.19 8.05 9.39
CA LEU A 60 -1.86 6.67 9.69
C LEU A 60 -2.95 6.01 10.53
N VAL A 61 -3.27 4.76 10.19
CA VAL A 61 -4.22 3.91 10.93
C VAL A 61 -3.44 2.97 11.84
N ASP A 62 -3.75 3.01 13.13
CA ASP A 62 -3.20 2.06 14.09
C ASP A 62 -3.90 0.71 13.96
N LEU A 63 -3.15 -0.32 13.54
CA LEU A 63 -3.65 -1.67 13.38
C LEU A 63 -3.50 -2.53 14.65
N ARG A 64 -2.81 -2.03 15.70
CA ARG A 64 -2.58 -2.79 16.94
C ARG A 64 -3.87 -3.19 17.67
N PRO A 65 -4.95 -2.38 17.69
CA PRO A 65 -6.24 -2.81 18.23
C PRO A 65 -6.82 -4.07 17.55
N PHE A 66 -6.41 -4.36 16.31
CA PHE A 66 -6.82 -5.54 15.54
C PHE A 66 -5.81 -6.70 15.65
N GLY A 67 -4.74 -6.55 16.43
CA GLY A 67 -3.73 -7.58 16.68
C GLY A 67 -2.45 -7.49 15.85
N ALA A 68 -2.18 -6.32 15.25
CA ALA A 68 -0.88 -6.05 14.68
C ALA A 68 0.22 -5.95 15.75
N PRO A 69 1.41 -6.54 15.53
CA PRO A 69 2.53 -6.47 16.48
C PRO A 69 3.31 -5.15 16.38
N VAL A 70 2.97 -4.28 15.42
CA VAL A 70 3.69 -3.03 15.14
C VAL A 70 2.72 -1.95 14.66
N LEU A 71 3.14 -0.69 14.80
CA LEU A 71 2.51 0.40 14.07
C LEU A 71 3.02 0.39 12.62
N TYR A 72 2.19 -0.09 11.70
CA TYR A 72 2.47 -0.06 10.27
C TYR A 72 2.31 1.35 9.70
N TYR A 73 3.00 1.64 8.59
CA TYR A 73 2.67 2.78 7.73
C TYR A 73 1.42 2.47 6.92
N ALA A 74 0.30 2.39 7.62
CA ALA A 74 -0.99 1.95 7.13
C ALA A 74 -1.93 3.15 6.93
N VAL A 75 -2.65 3.20 5.81
CA VAL A 75 -3.56 4.31 5.46
C VAL A 75 -4.89 3.74 4.97
N ARG A 76 -6.01 4.43 5.24
CA ARG A 76 -7.32 4.02 4.72
C ARG A 76 -7.36 4.10 3.20
N VAL A 77 -7.98 3.11 2.57
CA VAL A 77 -8.24 3.11 1.12
C VAL A 77 -9.67 3.57 0.88
N ALA A 78 -9.81 4.68 0.16
CA ALA A 78 -11.09 5.24 -0.23
C ALA A 78 -11.66 4.59 -1.51
N ALA A 79 -10.79 4.10 -2.40
CA ALA A 79 -11.19 3.36 -3.60
C ALA A 79 -10.04 2.49 -4.10
N LEU A 80 -10.35 1.33 -4.69
CA LEU A 80 -9.39 0.48 -5.38
C LEU A 80 -9.98 0.13 -6.73
N ARG A 81 -9.47 0.74 -7.79
CA ARG A 81 -10.03 0.64 -9.14
C ARG A 81 -9.21 -0.27 -10.04
N VAL A 82 -9.90 -1.07 -10.85
CA VAL A 82 -9.35 -1.90 -11.92
C VAL A 82 -10.04 -1.48 -13.22
N ASP A 83 -9.28 -0.88 -14.13
CA ASP A 83 -9.76 -0.29 -15.38
C ASP A 83 -10.97 0.64 -15.17
N GLY A 84 -10.94 1.44 -14.10
CA GLY A 84 -11.97 2.40 -13.73
C GLY A 84 -13.10 1.85 -12.84
N VAL A 85 -13.23 0.52 -12.71
CA VAL A 85 -14.24 -0.12 -11.86
C VAL A 85 -13.72 -0.26 -10.44
N ASP A 86 -14.46 0.25 -9.45
CA ASP A 86 -14.10 0.15 -8.03
C ASP A 86 -14.44 -1.23 -7.47
N ILE A 87 -13.42 -1.97 -7.04
CA ILE A 87 -13.58 -3.37 -6.59
C ILE A 87 -13.81 -3.50 -5.08
N ILE A 88 -13.68 -2.41 -4.33
CA ILE A 88 -13.93 -2.38 -2.87
C ILE A 88 -15.28 -1.77 -2.52
N ASP A 89 -16.08 -1.37 -3.51
CA ASP A 89 -17.46 -0.94 -3.27
C ASP A 89 -18.26 -2.07 -2.60
N GLY A 90 -18.95 -1.72 -1.51
CA GLY A 90 -19.67 -2.66 -0.64
C GLY A 90 -18.81 -3.73 0.04
N TYR A 91 -17.48 -3.63 0.04
CA TYR A 91 -16.59 -4.66 0.63
C TYR A 91 -16.38 -4.48 2.15
N GLY A 92 -16.36 -3.23 2.61
CA GLY A 92 -16.01 -2.85 3.99
C GLY A 92 -14.68 -2.09 4.05
N ASP A 93 -14.12 -1.97 5.24
CA ASP A 93 -12.88 -1.23 5.46
C ASP A 93 -11.68 -1.93 4.82
N VAL A 94 -10.97 -1.20 3.96
CA VAL A 94 -9.71 -1.64 3.34
C VAL A 94 -8.59 -0.70 3.78
N ILE A 95 -7.51 -1.28 4.28
CA ILE A 95 -6.32 -0.55 4.75
C ILE A 95 -5.13 -0.94 3.88
N ALA A 96 -4.40 0.06 3.39
CA ALA A 96 -3.18 -0.13 2.63
C ALA A 96 -1.96 0.03 3.53
N VAL A 97 -1.13 -1.01 3.64
CA VAL A 97 0.23 -0.90 4.18
C VAL A 97 1.16 -0.46 3.04
N MET A 98 1.82 0.67 3.24
CA MET A 98 2.82 1.20 2.32
C MET A 98 4.12 0.42 2.52
N ASP A 99 4.48 -0.43 1.55
CA ASP A 99 5.61 -1.35 1.68
C ASP A 99 6.56 -1.26 0.49
N THR A 100 7.71 -0.60 0.70
CA THR A 100 8.76 -0.51 -0.32
C THR A 100 9.43 -1.86 -0.61
N GLY A 101 9.26 -2.87 0.25
CA GLY A 101 9.69 -4.25 -0.02
C GLY A 101 8.79 -5.00 -1.00
N THR A 102 7.59 -4.48 -1.25
CA THR A 102 6.65 -5.03 -2.23
C THR A 102 6.83 -4.34 -3.58
N THR A 103 6.94 -5.10 -4.66
CA THR A 103 7.10 -4.52 -6.01
C THR A 103 5.80 -3.91 -6.56
N GLY A 104 4.66 -4.58 -6.38
CA GLY A 104 3.39 -4.23 -7.00
C GLY A 104 2.27 -4.05 -5.98
N ILE A 105 1.21 -4.83 -6.07
CA ILE A 105 0.14 -4.88 -5.06
C ILE A 105 -0.06 -6.31 -4.57
N VAL A 106 -0.34 -6.43 -3.28
CA VAL A 106 -0.76 -7.69 -2.66
C VAL A 106 -2.16 -7.49 -2.10
N LEU A 107 -3.08 -8.39 -2.47
CA LEU A 107 -4.50 -8.36 -2.13
C LEU A 107 -4.86 -9.59 -1.30
N THR A 108 -5.87 -9.49 -0.45
CA THR A 108 -6.52 -10.67 0.15
C THR A 108 -7.09 -11.57 -0.96
N GLU A 109 -7.33 -12.85 -0.71
CA GLU A 109 -7.84 -13.80 -1.71
C GLU A 109 -9.17 -13.33 -2.29
N ASP A 110 -10.07 -12.84 -1.43
CA ASP A 110 -11.35 -12.29 -1.83
C ASP A 110 -11.21 -11.06 -2.76
N LEU A 111 -10.34 -10.11 -2.40
CA LEU A 111 -10.06 -8.93 -3.22
C LEU A 111 -9.35 -9.30 -4.51
N PHE A 112 -8.45 -10.29 -4.48
CA PHE A 112 -7.81 -10.80 -5.67
C PHE A 112 -8.82 -11.44 -6.63
N GLY A 113 -9.79 -12.19 -6.09
CA GLY A 113 -10.90 -12.75 -6.86
C GLY A 113 -11.76 -11.67 -7.53
N ARG A 114 -12.07 -10.59 -6.80
CA ARG A 114 -12.78 -9.41 -7.37
C ARG A 114 -11.96 -8.72 -8.46
N TYR A 115 -10.66 -8.52 -8.23
CA TYR A 115 -9.72 -7.99 -9.21
C TYR A 115 -9.72 -8.83 -10.49
N ASP A 116 -9.58 -10.15 -10.40
CA ASP A 116 -9.45 -11.00 -11.58
C ASP A 116 -10.75 -11.09 -12.38
N ARG A 117 -11.91 -11.17 -11.70
CA ARG A 117 -13.23 -11.10 -12.37
C ARG A 117 -13.42 -9.78 -13.10
N THR A 118 -13.14 -8.66 -12.44
CA THR A 118 -13.29 -7.31 -13.03
C THR A 118 -12.41 -7.15 -14.27
N ARG A 119 -11.13 -7.52 -14.15
CA ARG A 119 -10.17 -7.46 -15.26
C ARG A 119 -10.61 -8.30 -16.46
N ARG A 120 -11.15 -9.51 -16.22
CA ARG A 120 -11.64 -10.39 -17.30
C ARG A 120 -12.89 -9.81 -17.96
N ALA A 121 -13.85 -9.33 -17.19
CA ALA A 121 -15.08 -8.72 -17.71
C ALA A 121 -14.78 -7.51 -18.60
N VAL A 122 -13.88 -6.61 -18.17
CA VAL A 122 -13.45 -5.46 -18.99
C VAL A 122 -12.75 -5.90 -20.27
N ALA A 123 -11.93 -6.95 -20.21
CA ALA A 123 -11.25 -7.49 -21.38
C ALA A 123 -12.23 -8.10 -22.40
N GLU A 124 -13.24 -8.82 -21.91
CA GLU A 124 -14.33 -9.40 -22.70
C GLU A 124 -15.18 -8.31 -23.38
N GLU A 125 -15.59 -7.28 -22.64
CA GLU A 125 -16.35 -6.15 -23.18
C GLU A 125 -15.59 -5.43 -24.30
N ALA A 126 -14.30 -5.18 -24.10
CA ALA A 126 -13.45 -4.55 -25.11
C ALA A 126 -13.28 -5.43 -26.37
N ALA A 127 -13.24 -6.75 -26.21
CA ALA A 127 -13.18 -7.70 -27.33
C ALA A 127 -14.50 -7.69 -28.13
N VAL A 128 -15.65 -7.71 -27.46
CA VAL A 128 -16.98 -7.61 -28.08
C VAL A 128 -17.13 -6.28 -28.84
N ALA A 129 -16.62 -5.18 -28.29
CA ALA A 129 -16.66 -3.86 -28.92
C ALA A 129 -15.73 -3.71 -30.13
N GLY A 130 -15.05 -4.77 -30.58
CA GLY A 130 -14.15 -4.74 -31.74
C GLY A 130 -12.92 -3.85 -31.54
N ARG A 131 -12.63 -3.44 -30.30
CA ARG A 131 -11.45 -2.62 -29.98
C ARG A 131 -10.25 -3.56 -30.05
N LYS A 132 -9.51 -3.52 -31.18
CA LYS A 132 -8.26 -4.28 -31.36
C LYS A 132 -7.36 -4.05 -30.14
N SER A 133 -7.16 -5.11 -29.37
CA SER A 133 -6.39 -5.17 -28.15
C SER A 133 -4.89 -5.12 -28.45
N ARG A 134 -4.44 -4.05 -29.12
CA ARG A 134 -3.02 -3.78 -29.33
C ARG A 134 -2.43 -3.40 -27.97
N GLY A 135 -1.97 -4.42 -27.22
CA GLY A 135 -1.39 -4.27 -25.89
C GLY A 135 -2.37 -4.32 -24.73
N GLN A 136 -3.49 -5.07 -24.83
CA GLN A 136 -4.35 -5.29 -23.66
C GLN A 136 -3.50 -5.82 -22.50
N ASN A 137 -3.50 -5.04 -21.44
CA ASN A 137 -2.63 -5.23 -20.31
C ASN A 137 -3.07 -6.48 -19.55
N LYS A 138 -2.22 -7.52 -19.48
CA LYS A 138 -2.49 -8.77 -18.75
C LYS A 138 -2.99 -8.52 -17.32
N TYR A 139 -2.68 -7.36 -16.74
CA TYR A 139 -2.97 -7.03 -15.35
C TYR A 139 -4.07 -5.98 -15.15
N GLY A 140 -4.62 -5.32 -16.20
CA GLY A 140 -5.66 -4.27 -16.12
C GLY A 140 -5.27 -3.03 -15.31
N ASN A 141 -5.62 -1.79 -15.64
CA ASN A 141 -5.09 -0.59 -14.96
C ASN A 141 -5.53 -0.49 -13.49
N ILE A 142 -4.59 -0.49 -12.53
CA ILE A 142 -4.87 -0.54 -11.09
C ILE A 142 -4.55 0.80 -10.47
N GLU A 143 -5.50 1.32 -9.71
CA GLU A 143 -5.40 2.59 -9.01
C GLU A 143 -5.89 2.47 -7.58
N VAL A 144 -5.12 3.00 -6.64
CA VAL A 144 -5.47 3.08 -5.23
C VAL A 144 -5.74 4.54 -4.90
N THR A 145 -6.88 4.84 -4.31
CA THR A 145 -7.16 6.16 -3.74
C THR A 145 -7.02 6.07 -2.24
N LEU A 146 -6.04 6.76 -1.68
CA LEU A 146 -5.81 6.84 -0.24
C LEU A 146 -6.68 7.95 0.36
N GLY A 147 -7.32 7.65 1.49
CA GLY A 147 -8.03 8.64 2.28
C GLY A 147 -7.05 9.56 3.01
N ALA A 148 -7.42 10.83 3.13
CA ALA A 148 -6.67 11.82 3.90
C ALA A 148 -7.65 12.64 4.78
N PRO A 149 -7.14 13.41 5.76
CA PRO A 149 -7.97 14.22 6.64
C PRO A 149 -8.92 15.14 5.86
N GLN A 150 -10.09 15.42 6.45
CA GLN A 150 -11.07 16.38 5.92
C GLN A 150 -11.63 16.04 4.53
N GLY A 151 -11.64 14.76 4.16
CA GLY A 151 -12.18 14.28 2.88
C GLY A 151 -11.25 14.48 1.69
N ALA A 152 -10.01 14.93 1.92
CA ALA A 152 -8.99 14.92 0.89
C ALA A 152 -8.61 13.47 0.51
N SER A 153 -8.05 13.30 -0.68
CA SER A 153 -7.58 11.99 -1.12
C SER A 153 -6.36 12.08 -2.02
N GLN A 154 -5.57 11.00 -2.04
CA GLN A 154 -4.42 10.87 -2.92
C GLN A 154 -4.58 9.66 -3.83
N ARG A 155 -4.62 9.91 -5.15
CA ARG A 155 -4.69 8.84 -6.16
C ARG A 155 -3.29 8.37 -6.55
N LEU A 156 -3.06 7.06 -6.41
CA LEU A 156 -1.87 6.34 -6.81
C LEU A 156 -2.21 5.38 -7.94
N ALA A 157 -1.61 5.57 -9.12
CA ALA A 157 -1.73 4.62 -10.22
C ALA A 157 -0.50 3.71 -10.26
N MET A 158 -0.71 2.41 -10.46
CA MET A 158 0.39 1.45 -10.54
C MET A 158 1.21 1.68 -11.81
N ARG A 159 2.48 2.08 -11.66
CA ARG A 159 3.46 2.08 -12.77
C ARG A 159 3.73 0.65 -13.23
N ARG A 160 3.98 0.51 -14.53
CA ARG A 160 4.12 -0.80 -15.17
C ARG A 160 5.25 -0.85 -16.17
N GLY A 161 5.68 -2.07 -16.44
CA GLY A 161 6.72 -2.34 -17.41
C GLY A 161 8.11 -2.21 -16.79
N LEU A 162 9.12 -2.19 -17.65
CA LEU A 162 10.49 -1.95 -17.24
C LEU A 162 10.59 -0.49 -16.78
N VAL A 163 11.11 -0.28 -15.57
CA VAL A 163 11.46 1.06 -15.12
C VAL A 163 12.98 1.17 -15.15
N ASP A 164 13.46 2.05 -16.02
CA ASP A 164 14.87 2.39 -16.13
C ASP A 164 15.40 2.86 -14.77
N GLY A 165 16.61 2.41 -14.40
CA GLY A 165 17.21 2.65 -13.08
C GLY A 165 16.99 1.54 -12.06
N TYR A 166 15.87 0.80 -12.10
CA TYR A 166 15.63 -0.36 -11.21
C TYR A 166 15.97 -1.70 -11.84
N GLY A 167 16.11 -1.78 -13.17
CA GLY A 167 16.35 -3.03 -13.89
C GLY A 167 15.24 -4.09 -13.71
N ALA A 168 14.07 -3.68 -13.20
CA ALA A 168 12.97 -4.57 -12.82
C ALA A 168 11.70 -4.22 -13.58
N ARG A 169 10.89 -5.25 -13.88
CA ARG A 169 9.55 -5.07 -14.44
C ARG A 169 8.52 -4.99 -13.33
N PHE A 170 7.82 -3.87 -13.26
CA PHE A 170 6.72 -3.65 -12.33
C PHE A 170 5.43 -4.12 -13.01
N ALA A 171 4.78 -5.16 -12.48
CA ALA A 171 3.45 -5.62 -12.91
C ALA A 171 2.90 -6.73 -11.98
N ALA A 172 3.28 -6.75 -10.71
CA ALA A 172 2.89 -7.84 -9.81
C ALA A 172 1.57 -7.52 -9.11
N VAL A 173 0.58 -8.40 -9.29
CA VAL A 173 -0.61 -8.48 -8.44
C VAL A 173 -0.57 -9.87 -7.83
N LYS A 174 -0.52 -9.96 -6.50
CA LYS A 174 -0.45 -11.23 -5.78
C LYS A 174 -1.62 -11.35 -4.81
N ALA A 175 -2.08 -12.57 -4.59
CA ALA A 175 -2.96 -12.91 -3.48
C ALA A 175 -2.14 -13.23 -2.23
N ILE A 176 -2.69 -12.92 -1.06
CA ILE A 176 -2.32 -13.50 0.24
C ILE A 176 -3.58 -14.09 0.87
N PRO A 177 -3.44 -15.11 1.71
CA PRO A 177 -4.56 -15.64 2.48
C PRO A 177 -5.33 -14.52 3.20
N ASP A 178 -6.66 -14.64 3.27
CA ASP A 178 -7.55 -13.63 3.88
C ASP A 178 -7.28 -13.42 5.38
N ASP A 179 -6.71 -14.42 6.05
CA ASP A 179 -6.29 -14.29 7.44
C ASP A 179 -5.10 -13.33 7.63
N ALA A 180 -4.45 -12.94 6.53
CA ALA A 180 -3.27 -12.09 6.47
C ALA A 180 -2.36 -12.32 7.67
N GLY A 181 -2.11 -13.59 8.03
CA GLY A 181 -1.51 -13.98 9.33
C GLY A 181 -0.15 -13.32 9.63
N SER A 182 0.50 -12.75 8.61
CA SER A 182 1.71 -11.94 8.76
C SER A 182 1.48 -10.55 9.38
N VAL A 183 0.29 -9.96 9.22
CA VAL A 183 -0.10 -8.65 9.78
C VAL A 183 -0.72 -8.82 11.16
N PHE A 184 -1.64 -9.77 11.31
CA PHE A 184 -2.40 -9.98 12.55
C PHE A 184 -1.93 -11.22 13.31
N TYR A 185 -0.66 -11.21 13.73
CA TYR A 185 0.02 -12.33 14.41
C TYR A 185 -0.67 -12.82 15.69
N ARG A 186 -1.61 -12.05 16.25
CA ARG A 186 -2.32 -12.33 17.52
C ARG A 186 -3.84 -12.27 17.40
N ALA A 187 -4.34 -12.47 16.19
CA ALA A 187 -5.76 -12.58 15.89
C ALA A 187 -6.55 -13.46 16.90
N GLU A 188 -5.95 -14.56 17.34
CA GLU A 188 -6.57 -15.53 18.23
C GLU A 188 -6.57 -15.12 19.71
N GLN A 189 -5.70 -14.15 20.08
CA GLN A 189 -5.56 -13.65 21.46
C GLN A 189 -6.38 -12.39 21.72
N LEU A 190 -6.87 -11.73 20.68
CA LEU A 190 -7.67 -10.51 20.77
C LEU A 190 -9.10 -10.81 20.36
N GLN A 191 -10.01 -10.55 21.29
CA GLN A 191 -11.48 -10.68 21.24
C GLN A 191 -12.05 -11.25 19.92
N PRO A 192 -12.68 -12.45 19.95
CA PRO A 192 -13.17 -13.14 18.75
C PRO A 192 -14.18 -12.35 17.91
N ASP A 193 -14.77 -11.30 18.49
CA ASP A 193 -15.83 -10.49 17.87
C ASP A 193 -15.33 -9.23 17.14
N VAL A 194 -14.02 -8.96 17.12
CA VAL A 194 -13.48 -7.76 16.44
C VAL A 194 -13.47 -7.95 14.93
N LYS A 195 -14.36 -7.25 14.22
CA LYS A 195 -14.36 -7.18 12.75
C LYS A 195 -13.08 -6.51 12.27
N ARG A 196 -12.24 -7.25 11.55
CA ARG A 196 -10.96 -6.75 11.01
C ARG A 196 -11.16 -6.07 9.66
N PRO A 197 -10.39 -5.02 9.36
CA PRO A 197 -10.30 -4.51 8.00
C PRO A 197 -9.53 -5.50 7.12
N ALA A 198 -9.83 -5.48 5.82
CA ALA A 198 -8.95 -6.15 4.87
C ALA A 198 -7.67 -5.34 4.69
N VAL A 199 -6.53 -6.02 4.68
CA VAL A 199 -5.22 -5.38 4.52
C VAL A 199 -4.64 -5.72 3.16
N ILE A 200 -4.26 -4.67 2.42
CA ILE A 200 -3.54 -4.78 1.17
C ILE A 200 -2.13 -4.20 1.33
N PHE A 201 -1.18 -4.67 0.54
CA PHE A 201 0.16 -4.07 0.48
C PHE A 201 0.32 -3.30 -0.82
N VAL A 202 0.60 -2.00 -0.69
CA VAL A 202 0.85 -1.10 -1.82
C VAL A 202 2.35 -0.92 -1.94
N GLY A 203 2.90 -1.39 -3.05
CA GLY A 203 4.32 -1.49 -3.29
C GLY A 203 4.93 -0.33 -4.09
N LEU A 204 6.22 -0.47 -4.39
CA LEU A 204 7.04 0.49 -5.12
C LEU A 204 6.39 0.95 -6.43
N ALA A 205 5.72 0.08 -7.19
CA ALA A 205 5.06 0.45 -8.44
C ALA A 205 4.09 1.65 -8.31
N PHE A 206 3.49 1.86 -7.14
CA PHE A 206 2.58 2.98 -6.88
C PHE A 206 3.31 4.25 -6.40
N MET A 207 4.52 4.07 -5.88
CA MET A 207 5.31 5.11 -5.24
C MET A 207 6.32 5.77 -6.18
N LEU A 208 6.74 5.06 -7.24
CA LEU A 208 7.71 5.58 -8.20
C LEU A 208 7.29 6.91 -8.82
N GLY A 209 8.25 7.81 -8.95
CA GLY A 209 8.05 9.16 -9.47
C GLY A 209 7.42 10.14 -8.50
N ARG A 210 7.38 9.81 -7.20
CA ARG A 210 6.73 10.62 -6.17
C ARG A 210 7.64 10.77 -4.96
N ARG A 211 7.34 11.79 -4.16
CA ARG A 211 7.88 11.97 -2.82
C ARG A 211 6.76 11.71 -1.82
N PHE A 212 7.02 10.86 -0.84
CA PHE A 212 6.11 10.61 0.29
C PHE A 212 6.74 11.13 1.57
N SER A 213 5.91 11.57 2.50
CA SER A 213 6.30 11.91 3.86
C SER A 213 5.30 11.29 4.82
N VAL A 214 5.83 10.66 5.86
CA VAL A 214 5.09 9.94 6.90
C VAL A 214 5.65 10.34 8.25
#